data_AF-A0A645IW84-F1
#
_entry.id   AF-A0A645IW84-F1
#
_cell.length_a   1.000
_cell.length_b   1.000
_cell.length_c   1.000
_cell.angle_alpha   90.00
_cell.angle_beta   90.00
_cell.angle_gamma   90.00
#
_symmetry.space_group_name_H-M   'P 1'
#
loop_
_entity.id
_entity.type
_entity.pdbx_description
1 polymer ?
#
loop_
_entity_poly.entity_id
_entity_poly.type
_entity_poly.pdbx_seq_one_letter_code
_entity_poly.pdbx_strand_id
1 'polypeptide(L)'
;MEQGKTYLIRFHISSPGSDEKNIGLNISKSSDPWTSYAEKAFTIDKEDTEYELMFTATQSDARARIVFSIGDNGTTDMILHTIQWMEVEF
;
A
#
# COMPACT_ATOMS: atom_id res chain seq x y z
N MET A 1 -6.74 12.81 -1.70
CA MET A 1 -7.99 12.05 -1.45
C MET A 1 -9.05 13.00 -0.90
N GLU A 2 -10.32 12.70 -1.16
CA GLU A 2 -11.48 13.52 -0.76
C GLU A 2 -12.43 12.70 0.11
N GLN A 3 -13.02 13.34 1.12
CA GLN A 3 -13.95 12.73 2.06
C GLN A 3 -15.14 12.08 1.35
N GLY A 4 -15.51 10.88 1.80
CA GLY A 4 -16.66 10.12 1.31
C GLY A 4 -16.39 9.32 0.04
N LYS A 5 -15.29 9.57 -0.67
CA LYS A 5 -14.90 8.79 -1.84
C LYS A 5 -14.25 7.48 -1.45
N THR A 6 -14.49 6.43 -2.25
CA THR A 6 -13.85 5.12 -2.11
C THR A 6 -12.71 5.00 -3.11
N TYR A 7 -11.58 4.50 -2.64
CA TYR A 7 -10.38 4.31 -3.44
C TYR A 7 -9.92 2.86 -3.38
N LEU A 8 -9.32 2.41 -4.46
CA LEU A 8 -8.69 1.11 -4.61
C LEU A 8 -7.22 1.31 -5.02
N ILE A 9 -6.32 0.76 -4.22
CA ILE A 9 -4.92 0.58 -4.60
C ILE A 9 -4.73 -0.87 -5.03
N ARG A 10 -4.16 -1.07 -6.21
CA ARG A 10 -3.68 -2.37 -6.72
C ARG A 10 -2.21 -2.29 -7.05
N PHE A 11 -1.48 -3.37 -6.79
CA PHE A 11 -0.06 -3.47 -7.09
C PHE A 11 0.34 -4.94 -7.18
N HIS A 12 1.36 -5.22 -7.99
CA HIS A 12 2.02 -6.52 -8.05
C HIS A 12 3.31 -6.45 -7.25
N ILE A 13 3.57 -7.48 -6.44
CA ILE A 13 4.81 -7.57 -5.68
C ILE A 13 5.27 -9.01 -5.50
N SER A 14 6.59 -9.20 -5.52
CA SER A 14 7.27 -10.44 -5.17
C SER A 14 8.55 -10.17 -4.38
N SER A 15 9.02 -11.19 -3.67
CA SER A 15 10.30 -11.22 -2.98
C SER A 15 11.08 -12.47 -3.41
N PRO A 16 11.78 -12.44 -4.56
CA PRO A 16 12.43 -13.62 -5.14
C PRO A 16 13.38 -14.38 -4.19
N GLY A 17 13.97 -13.66 -3.22
CA GLY A 17 14.87 -14.21 -2.22
C GLY A 17 14.22 -14.69 -0.92
N SER A 18 12.89 -14.63 -0.76
CA SER A 18 12.20 -14.98 0.50
C SER A 18 10.99 -15.88 0.28
N ASP A 19 10.85 -16.91 1.09
CA ASP A 19 9.64 -17.76 1.13
C ASP A 19 8.49 -17.09 1.91
N GLU A 20 8.82 -16.15 2.81
CA GLU A 20 7.84 -15.36 3.55
C GLU A 20 8.44 -13.98 3.82
N LYS A 21 7.69 -12.92 3.54
CA LYS A 21 8.09 -11.54 3.88
C LYS A 21 6.88 -10.69 4.20
N ASN A 22 6.93 -10.01 5.34
CA ASN A 22 5.87 -9.09 5.75
C ASN A 22 6.15 -7.69 5.22
N ILE A 23 5.16 -7.10 4.58
CA ILE A 23 5.19 -5.72 4.08
C ILE A 23 3.98 -4.94 4.61
N GLY A 24 4.12 -3.63 4.68
CA GLY A 24 3.02 -2.72 5.01
C GLY A 24 2.67 -1.80 3.85
N LEU A 25 1.37 -1.59 3.63
CA LEU A 25 0.84 -0.49 2.82
C LEU A 25 0.14 0.49 3.75
N ASN A 26 0.48 1.77 3.62
CA ASN A 26 -0.14 2.83 4.39
C ASN A 26 -0.48 4.02 3.49
N ILE A 27 -1.70 4.53 3.63
CA ILE A 27 -2.12 5.83 3.08
C ILE A 27 -2.11 6.81 4.23
N SER A 28 -1.27 7.85 4.15
CA SER A 28 -1.12 8.80 5.26
C SER A 28 -0.87 10.22 4.78
N LYS A 29 -1.02 11.17 5.71
CA LYS A 29 -0.53 12.53 5.56
C LYS A 29 0.97 12.53 5.28
N SER A 30 1.40 13.29 4.28
CA SER A 30 2.83 13.38 3.90
C SER A 30 3.74 14.12 4.88
N SER A 31 3.18 14.73 5.93
CA SER A 31 3.92 15.44 6.97
C SER A 31 3.38 15.07 8.35
N ASP A 32 4.08 15.50 9.40
CA ASP A 32 3.60 15.45 10.77
C ASP A 32 2.11 15.88 10.89
N PRO A 33 1.28 15.12 11.63
CA PRO A 33 1.63 13.95 12.47
C PRO A 33 1.59 12.60 11.74
N TRP A 34 1.70 12.58 10.41
CA TRP A 34 1.62 11.37 9.57
C TRP A 34 0.34 10.55 9.79
N THR A 35 -0.79 11.25 9.99
CA THR A 35 -2.10 10.63 10.20
C THR A 35 -2.35 9.53 9.17
N SER A 36 -2.60 8.31 9.66
CA SER A 36 -2.98 7.15 8.85
C SER A 36 -4.45 7.26 8.45
N TYR A 37 -4.72 7.00 7.17
CA TYR A 37 -6.06 7.03 6.57
C TYR A 37 -6.54 5.63 6.18
N ALA A 38 -5.61 4.76 5.80
CA ALA A 38 -5.83 3.35 5.57
C ALA A 38 -4.50 2.61 5.70
N GLU A 39 -4.53 1.40 6.23
CA GLU A 39 -3.34 0.57 6.33
C GLU A 39 -3.68 -0.91 6.21
N LYS A 40 -2.75 -1.68 5.66
CA LYS A 40 -2.87 -3.13 5.55
C LYS A 40 -1.48 -3.75 5.50
N ALA A 41 -1.29 -4.83 6.25
CA ALA A 41 -0.12 -5.68 6.14
C ALA A 41 -0.39 -6.79 5.12
N PHE A 42 0.64 -7.20 4.39
CA PHE A 42 0.60 -8.34 3.50
C PHE A 42 1.80 -9.25 3.77
N THR A 43 1.58 -10.55 3.63
CA THR A 43 2.65 -11.55 3.58
C THR A 43 2.82 -11.95 2.12
N ILE A 44 4.02 -11.77 1.61
CA ILE A 44 4.41 -12.04 0.22
C ILE A 44 5.48 -13.12 0.20
N ASP A 45 5.63 -13.77 -0.94
CA ASP A 45 6.64 -14.80 -1.17
C ASP A 45 7.35 -14.56 -2.52
N LYS A 46 7.87 -15.63 -3.13
CA LYS A 46 8.59 -15.58 -4.41
C LYS A 46 7.68 -15.30 -5.60
N GLU A 47 6.38 -15.54 -5.47
CA GLU A 47 5.42 -15.43 -6.57
C GLU A 47 5.03 -13.97 -6.81
N ASP A 48 4.96 -13.59 -8.09
CA ASP A 48 4.44 -12.28 -8.49
C ASP A 48 2.92 -12.26 -8.31
N THR A 49 2.47 -11.66 -7.21
CA THR A 49 1.06 -11.67 -6.80
C THR A 49 0.49 -10.25 -6.81
N GLU A 50 -0.73 -10.10 -7.35
CA GLU A 50 -1.50 -8.87 -7.22
C GLU A 50 -2.15 -8.78 -5.84
N TYR A 51 -1.95 -7.65 -5.17
CA TYR A 51 -2.60 -7.32 -3.90
C TYR A 51 -3.42 -6.05 -4.02
N GLU A 52 -4.43 -5.95 -3.17
CA GLU A 52 -5.31 -4.78 -3.13
C GLU A 52 -5.66 -4.30 -1.72
N LEU A 53 -5.89 -2.98 -1.66
CA LEU A 53 -6.46 -2.25 -0.52
C LEU A 53 -7.56 -1.32 -1.04
N MET A 54 -8.80 -1.61 -0.65
CA MET A 54 -9.94 -0.72 -0.86
C MET A 54 -10.28 -0.01 0.45
N PHE A 55 -10.51 1.29 0.40
CA PHE A 55 -10.91 2.06 1.58
C PHE A 55 -11.77 3.28 1.20
N THR A 56 -12.65 3.70 2.12
CA THR A 56 -13.41 4.95 2.00
C THR A 56 -12.75 6.03 2.83
N ALA A 57 -12.43 7.17 2.21
CA ALA A 57 -11.77 8.26 2.90
C ALA A 57 -12.73 8.95 3.89
N THR A 58 -12.36 8.98 5.17
CA THR A 58 -13.16 9.62 6.24
C THR A 58 -12.96 11.14 6.31
N GLN A 59 -11.94 11.66 5.61
CA GLN A 59 -11.60 13.07 5.54
C GLN A 59 -10.94 13.42 4.21
N SER A 60 -10.93 14.70 3.83
CA SER A 60 -10.18 15.18 2.67
C SER A 60 -8.73 15.49 3.05
N ASP A 61 -7.77 15.06 2.23
CA ASP A 61 -6.37 15.48 2.31
C ASP A 61 -5.74 15.54 0.91
N ALA A 62 -5.36 16.74 0.49
CA ALA A 62 -4.67 17.00 -0.77
C ALA A 62 -3.18 16.58 -0.74
N ARG A 63 -2.64 16.30 0.45
CA ARG A 63 -1.25 15.91 0.67
C ARG A 63 -1.12 14.47 1.19
N ALA A 64 -2.12 13.64 0.94
CA ALA A 64 -2.03 12.20 1.19
C ALA A 64 -0.96 11.55 0.30
N ARG A 65 -0.29 10.53 0.81
CA ARG A 65 0.73 9.73 0.09
C ARG A 65 0.47 8.24 0.27
N ILE A 66 0.97 7.45 -0.67
CA ILE A 66 1.09 6.00 -0.55
C ILE A 66 2.48 5.68 0.01
N VAL A 67 2.55 4.83 1.03
CA VAL A 67 3.78 4.36 1.65
C VAL A 67 3.82 2.85 1.61
N PHE A 68 4.84 2.29 0.96
CA PHE A 68 5.18 0.88 1.05
C PHE A 68 6.32 0.70 2.06
N SER A 69 6.03 0.03 3.17
CA SER A 69 6.99 -0.32 4.21
C SER A 69 7.52 -1.72 3.93
N ILE A 70 8.77 -1.79 3.45
CA ILE A 70 9.38 -3.02 2.90
C ILE A 70 10.63 -3.48 3.67
N GLY A 71 10.93 -2.82 4.79
CA GLY A 71 12.11 -3.11 5.60
C GLY A 71 11.95 -4.39 6.43
N ASP A 72 13.02 -5.18 6.47
CA ASP A 72 13.22 -6.33 7.37
C ASP A 72 14.75 -6.46 7.65
N ASN A 73 15.13 -7.16 8.73
CA ASN A 73 16.50 -7.37 9.21
C ASN A 73 17.34 -8.36 8.35
N GLY A 74 17.05 -8.46 7.05
CA GLY A 74 17.76 -9.33 6.11
C GLY A 74 17.46 -8.89 4.69
N THR A 75 18.50 -8.65 3.90
CA THR A 75 18.33 -8.16 2.53
C THR A 75 17.79 -9.27 1.63
N THR A 76 16.51 -9.16 1.27
CA THR A 76 15.91 -9.89 0.15
C THR A 76 15.35 -8.88 -0.84
N ASP A 77 15.78 -8.99 -2.10
CA ASP A 77 15.32 -8.15 -3.19
C ASP A 77 13.79 -8.19 -3.29
N MET A 78 13.19 -7.07 -3.69
CA MET A 78 11.75 -6.97 -3.92
C MET A 78 11.49 -6.33 -5.27
N ILE A 79 10.51 -6.88 -5.98
CA ILE A 79 10.05 -6.35 -7.24
C ILE A 79 8.62 -5.86 -7.03
N LEU A 80 8.40 -4.56 -7.17
CA LEU A 80 7.10 -3.90 -7.04
C LEU A 80 6.78 -3.21 -8.37
N HIS A 81 5.65 -3.55 -8.99
CA HIS A 81 5.21 -2.92 -10.23
C HIS A 81 3.67 -2.83 -10.34
N THR A 82 3.21 -2.22 -11.42
CA THR A 82 1.77 -2.05 -11.72
C THR A 82 1.01 -1.36 -10.59
N ILE A 83 1.61 -0.33 -9.97
CA ILE A 83 0.96 0.44 -8.91
C ILE A 83 -0.14 1.29 -9.53
N GLN A 84 -1.37 1.06 -9.11
CA GLN A 84 -2.56 1.78 -9.56
C GLN A 84 -3.30 2.37 -8.37
N TRP A 85 -3.73 3.62 -8.52
CA TRP A 85 -4.66 4.30 -7.62
C TRP A 85 -5.91 4.63 -8.41
N MET A 86 -7.05 4.14 -7.95
CA MET A 86 -8.33 4.30 -8.64
C MET A 86 -9.38 4.80 -7.66
N GLU A 87 -10.18 5.78 -8.08
CA GLU A 87 -11.46 6.07 -7.44
C GLU A 87 -12.48 5.02 -7.91
N VAL A 88 -13.28 4.49 -6.99
CA VAL A 88 -14.34 3.51 -7.27
C VAL A 88 -15.69 4.21 -7.15
N GLU A 89 -16.41 4.28 -8.26
CA GLU A 89 -17.79 4.78 -8.32
C GLU A 89 -18.77 3.61 -8.16
N PHE A 90 -19.85 3.82 -7.41
CA PHE A 90 -20.92 2.84 -7.17
C PHE A 90 -22.25 3.32 -7.76
#